data_AF-A0A2W5Y927-F1
#
_entry.id   AF-A0A2W5Y927-F1
#
_cell.length_a   1.000
_cell.length_b   1.000
_cell.length_c   1.000
_cell.angle_alpha   90.00
_cell.angle_beta   90.00
_cell.angle_gamma   90.00
#
_symmetry.space_group_name_H-M   'P 1'
#
loop_
_entity.id
_entity.type
_entity.pdbx_description
1 polymer ?
#
loop_
_entity_poly.entity_id
_entity_poly.type
_entity_poly.pdbx_seq_one_letter_code
_entity_poly.pdbx_strand_id
1 'polypeptide(L)'
;MGTPGALRTVALALAGFMALSACGLGSPSAATTPQPSRSYSASASPKVDHCANLAKRGITPCPPANLPLDKVPIANKTGGKVPDAQVQEDGQALLRWFALYRWAFVNNHSDFLQSDALAPPDFGQQISFRDELQWLASAKAAGGTLRIEPIKLAGLSIVPVSQVVAELARGRGYLVGPYEWVYVLAGPDTVDLVKPDGTSQLLHSSGADRRIYTLSFGRVRDDPDLGRVWYEVGSYDCLQYPVQETCLV
;
A
#
# COMPACT_ATOMS: atom_id res chain seq x y z
N MET A 1 -1.52 37.64 40.78
CA MET A 1 -2.62 38.60 41.07
C MET A 1 -2.60 39.65 39.96
N GLY A 2 -3.73 39.87 39.28
CA GLY A 2 -3.90 40.76 38.11
C GLY A 2 -3.46 40.11 36.80
N THR A 3 -4.23 40.07 35.70
CA THR A 3 -5.38 40.85 35.21
C THR A 3 -6.13 40.03 34.14
N PRO A 4 -7.48 40.10 34.04
CA PRO A 4 -8.24 39.49 32.94
C PRO A 4 -8.35 40.46 31.75
N GLY A 5 -7.95 40.01 30.55
CA GLY A 5 -8.00 40.78 29.30
C GLY A 5 -9.19 40.37 28.42
N ALA A 6 -10.04 41.35 28.15
CA ALA A 6 -11.36 41.31 27.54
C ALA A 6 -11.56 40.55 26.21
N LEU A 7 -12.75 39.93 26.11
CA LEU A 7 -13.46 39.56 24.90
C LEU A 7 -13.54 40.71 23.89
N ARG A 8 -13.37 40.39 22.60
CA ARG A 8 -14.00 41.13 21.51
C ARG A 8 -14.67 40.17 20.53
N THR A 9 -15.96 40.00 20.75
CA THR A 9 -16.94 39.48 19.80
C THR A 9 -17.11 40.52 18.69
N VAL A 10 -16.90 40.14 17.43
CA VAL A 10 -17.35 40.92 16.27
C VAL A 10 -18.33 40.05 15.50
N ALA A 11 -19.59 40.40 15.62
CA ALA A 11 -20.71 39.90 14.83
C ALA A 11 -21.35 41.11 14.15
N LEU A 12 -21.48 41.06 12.82
CA LEU A 12 -22.32 41.90 11.92
C LEU A 12 -21.78 41.66 10.49
N ALA A 13 -22.55 41.54 9.42
CA ALA A 13 -24.00 41.57 9.23
C ALA A 13 -24.32 40.97 7.83
N LEU A 14 -25.50 40.36 7.76
CA LEU A 14 -26.53 40.49 6.72
C LEU A 14 -26.18 40.65 5.22
N ALA A 15 -26.73 39.68 4.48
CA ALA A 15 -27.81 39.83 3.48
C ALA A 15 -27.52 40.36 2.06
N GLY A 16 -28.07 39.60 1.11
CA GLY A 16 -28.66 40.15 -0.12
C GLY A 16 -27.97 39.71 -1.41
N PHE A 17 -28.58 38.78 -2.15
CA PHE A 17 -29.48 39.11 -3.26
C PHE A 17 -29.94 37.83 -3.97
N MET A 18 -31.25 37.68 -4.08
CA MET A 18 -31.87 36.84 -5.11
C MET A 18 -31.59 37.47 -6.49
N ALA A 19 -31.43 36.66 -7.53
CA ALA A 19 -32.23 36.77 -8.77
C ALA A 19 -31.68 35.93 -9.95
N LEU A 20 -32.61 35.17 -10.54
CA LEU A 20 -32.86 35.04 -11.98
C LEU A 20 -31.93 34.18 -12.85
N SER A 21 -32.44 32.97 -13.12
CA SER A 21 -32.77 32.43 -14.45
C SER A 21 -31.83 32.71 -15.63
N ALA A 22 -31.19 31.64 -16.09
CA ALA A 22 -30.90 31.44 -17.51
C ALA A 22 -31.29 30.02 -17.92
N CYS A 23 -32.50 29.90 -18.49
CA CYS A 23 -32.78 28.85 -19.48
C CYS A 23 -31.98 29.19 -20.73
N GLY A 24 -31.13 28.30 -21.21
CA GLY A 24 -30.41 28.57 -22.45
C GLY A 24 -29.45 27.47 -22.88
N LEU A 25 -29.91 26.76 -23.92
CA LEU A 25 -29.12 26.13 -24.99
C LEU A 25 -28.61 24.71 -24.72
N GLY A 26 -29.28 23.79 -25.42
CA GLY A 26 -28.91 22.39 -25.51
C GLY A 26 -27.47 22.21 -25.97
N SER A 27 -26.78 21.33 -25.26
CA SER A 27 -25.51 20.79 -25.71
C SER A 27 -25.77 19.91 -26.93
N PRO A 28 -25.02 20.08 -28.04
CA PRO A 28 -25.02 19.09 -29.10
C PRO A 28 -24.51 17.77 -28.50
N SER A 29 -25.32 16.71 -28.59
CA SER A 29 -24.87 15.34 -28.37
C SER A 29 -23.69 15.08 -29.30
N ALA A 30 -22.47 15.16 -28.75
CA ALA A 30 -21.30 14.63 -29.41
C ALA A 30 -21.53 13.12 -29.55
N ALA A 31 -21.68 12.66 -30.80
CA ALA A 31 -21.69 11.25 -31.11
C ALA A 31 -20.36 10.65 -30.61
N THR A 32 -20.44 9.91 -29.51
CA THR A 32 -19.34 9.10 -29.01
C THR A 32 -18.91 8.18 -30.13
N THR A 33 -17.79 8.49 -30.76
CA THR A 33 -17.15 7.58 -31.71
C THR A 33 -16.83 6.32 -30.90
N PRO A 34 -17.28 5.12 -31.31
CA PRO A 34 -16.94 3.88 -30.62
C PRO A 34 -15.42 3.76 -30.62
N GLN A 35 -14.80 4.06 -29.49
CA GLN A 35 -13.39 3.78 -29.30
C GLN A 35 -13.27 2.26 -29.38
N PRO A 36 -12.46 1.71 -30.29
CA PRO A 36 -12.34 0.26 -30.41
C PRO A 36 -11.92 -0.27 -29.05
N SER A 37 -12.81 -1.07 -28.45
CA SER A 37 -12.53 -1.85 -27.27
C SER A 37 -11.22 -2.57 -27.55
N ARG A 38 -10.13 -2.14 -26.90
CA ARG A 38 -8.91 -2.94 -26.84
C ARG A 38 -9.31 -4.17 -26.08
N SER A 39 -9.74 -5.18 -26.82
CA SER A 39 -9.79 -6.56 -26.36
C SER A 39 -8.36 -6.88 -25.96
N TYR A 40 -8.07 -6.74 -24.68
CA TYR A 40 -6.92 -7.41 -24.08
C TYR A 40 -7.22 -8.90 -24.21
N SER A 41 -6.89 -9.45 -25.38
CA SER A 41 -6.69 -10.88 -25.52
C SER A 41 -5.65 -11.23 -24.49
N ALA A 42 -6.08 -11.86 -23.41
CA ALA A 42 -5.22 -12.57 -22.49
C ALA A 42 -4.57 -13.69 -23.30
N SER A 43 -3.50 -13.35 -24.04
CA SER A 43 -2.58 -14.34 -24.56
C SER A 43 -2.09 -15.10 -23.34
N ALA A 44 -2.50 -16.36 -23.26
CA ALA A 44 -1.94 -17.31 -22.32
C ALA A 44 -0.46 -17.47 -22.67
N SER A 45 0.39 -16.59 -22.12
CA SER A 45 1.84 -16.78 -22.18
C SER A 45 2.16 -18.15 -21.58
N PRO A 46 3.11 -18.90 -22.16
CA PRO A 46 3.47 -20.22 -21.65
C PRO A 46 3.90 -20.09 -20.19
N LYS A 47 3.17 -20.74 -19.27
CA LYS A 47 3.49 -20.77 -17.82
C LYS A 47 4.91 -21.29 -17.53
N VAL A 48 5.56 -21.91 -18.51
CA VAL A 48 6.90 -22.52 -18.39
C VAL A 48 8.02 -21.46 -18.33
N ASP A 49 7.79 -20.23 -18.79
CA ASP A 49 8.86 -19.22 -18.86
C ASP A 49 8.95 -18.33 -17.61
N HIS A 50 7.86 -18.04 -16.90
CA HIS A 50 7.89 -17.02 -15.84
C HIS A 50 8.74 -17.42 -14.62
N CYS A 51 8.62 -18.64 -14.13
CA CYS A 51 9.42 -19.09 -12.99
C CYS A 51 10.91 -19.16 -13.31
N ALA A 52 11.25 -19.57 -14.54
CA ALA A 52 12.64 -19.58 -14.98
C ALA A 52 13.21 -18.16 -15.09
N ASN A 53 12.42 -17.19 -15.57
CA ASN A 53 12.82 -15.78 -15.66
C ASN A 53 13.01 -15.14 -14.29
N LEU A 54 12.10 -15.39 -13.34
CA LEU A 54 12.23 -14.94 -11.96
C LEU A 54 13.48 -15.52 -11.29
N ALA A 55 13.73 -16.82 -11.45
CA ALA A 55 14.92 -17.46 -10.92
C ALA A 55 16.23 -16.88 -11.49
N LYS A 56 16.28 -16.57 -12.80
CA LYS A 56 17.42 -15.88 -13.43
C LYS A 56 17.69 -14.49 -12.85
N ARG A 57 16.65 -13.83 -12.30
CA ARG A 57 16.73 -12.54 -11.61
C ARG A 57 17.01 -12.67 -10.11
N GLY A 58 17.21 -13.89 -9.59
CA GLY A 58 17.38 -14.13 -8.16
C GLY A 58 16.09 -14.02 -7.34
N ILE A 59 14.92 -14.08 -7.99
CA ILE A 59 13.62 -14.06 -7.32
C ILE A 59 13.17 -15.51 -7.14
N THR A 60 13.37 -16.04 -5.93
CA THR A 60 13.03 -17.43 -5.58
C THR A 60 12.42 -17.51 -4.18
N PRO A 61 11.50 -18.46 -3.92
CA PRO A 61 10.86 -19.34 -4.91
C PRO A 61 9.89 -18.57 -5.81
N CYS A 62 9.42 -19.25 -6.86
CA CYS A 62 8.49 -18.67 -7.82
C CYS A 62 7.07 -18.54 -7.20
N PRO A 63 6.47 -17.34 -7.15
CA PRO A 63 5.10 -17.17 -6.69
C PRO A 63 4.09 -17.76 -7.69
N PRO A 64 2.91 -18.20 -7.23
CA PRO A 64 1.80 -18.50 -8.12
C PRO A 64 1.46 -17.31 -9.01
N ALA A 65 1.28 -17.56 -10.31
CA ALA A 65 0.93 -16.51 -11.28
C ALA A 65 -0.36 -15.76 -10.88
N ASN A 66 -1.35 -16.48 -10.34
CA ASN A 66 -2.61 -15.91 -9.85
C ASN A 66 -2.68 -16.05 -8.34
N LEU A 67 -2.50 -14.94 -7.62
CA LEU A 67 -2.73 -14.88 -6.18
C LEU A 67 -4.06 -14.15 -5.94
N PRO A 68 -4.88 -14.61 -4.98
CA PRO A 68 -6.08 -13.89 -4.59
C PRO A 68 -5.69 -12.52 -4.02
N LEU A 69 -6.35 -11.47 -4.51
CA LEU A 69 -6.19 -10.12 -3.99
C LEU A 69 -7.22 -9.88 -2.89
N ASP A 70 -6.81 -9.13 -1.86
CA ASP A 70 -7.73 -8.68 -0.82
C ASP A 70 -8.79 -7.74 -1.42
N LYS A 71 -10.02 -7.87 -0.94
CA LYS A 71 -11.14 -6.99 -1.33
C LYS A 71 -11.30 -5.91 -0.27
N VAL A 72 -10.62 -4.78 -0.45
CA VAL A 72 -10.65 -3.64 0.47
C VAL A 72 -11.09 -2.37 -0.27
N PRO A 73 -11.69 -1.40 0.43
CA PRO A 73 -11.97 -0.10 -0.16
C PRO A 73 -10.68 0.59 -0.60
N ILE A 74 -10.70 1.15 -1.81
CA ILE A 74 -9.65 2.02 -2.36
C ILE A 74 -10.25 3.42 -2.50
N ALA A 75 -9.78 4.36 -1.67
CA ALA A 75 -10.29 5.73 -1.64
C ALA A 75 -9.35 6.71 -2.38
N ASN A 76 -9.94 7.59 -3.18
CA ASN A 76 -9.23 8.68 -3.83
C ASN A 76 -9.35 9.95 -2.98
N LYS A 77 -8.30 10.30 -2.24
CA LYS A 77 -8.24 11.54 -1.44
C LYS A 77 -7.45 12.66 -2.13
N THR A 78 -7.24 12.58 -3.44
CA THR A 78 -6.46 13.58 -4.20
C THR A 78 -7.28 14.82 -4.58
N GLY A 79 -8.56 14.89 -4.23
CA GLY A 79 -9.46 15.95 -4.67
C GLY A 79 -9.70 15.93 -6.19
N GLY A 80 -9.69 14.74 -6.80
CA GLY A 80 -9.90 14.53 -8.24
C GLY A 80 -8.69 14.86 -9.12
N LYS A 81 -7.51 15.10 -8.53
CA LYS A 81 -6.27 15.35 -9.29
C LYS A 81 -5.70 14.09 -9.93
N VAL A 82 -5.98 12.92 -9.35
CA VAL A 82 -5.76 11.62 -9.98
C VAL A 82 -7.12 11.05 -10.37
N PRO A 83 -7.33 10.62 -11.64
CA PRO A 83 -8.59 9.99 -12.05
C PRO A 83 -8.88 8.71 -11.26
N ASP A 84 -10.15 8.46 -10.89
CA ASP A 84 -10.52 7.27 -10.12
C ASP A 84 -10.11 5.96 -10.82
N ALA A 85 -10.19 5.89 -12.15
CA ALA A 85 -9.74 4.73 -12.90
C ALA A 85 -8.24 4.42 -12.67
N GLN A 86 -7.39 5.46 -12.65
CA GLN A 86 -5.97 5.34 -12.37
C GLN A 86 -5.74 4.91 -10.91
N VAL A 87 -6.48 5.50 -9.97
CA VAL A 87 -6.41 5.13 -8.55
C VAL A 87 -6.78 3.66 -8.35
N GLN A 88 -7.81 3.17 -9.02
CA GLN A 88 -8.18 1.76 -8.96
C GLN A 88 -7.08 0.87 -9.55
N GLU A 89 -6.55 1.21 -10.72
CA GLU A 89 -5.48 0.43 -11.37
C GLU A 89 -4.20 0.35 -10.51
N ASP A 90 -3.74 1.48 -9.99
CA ASP A 90 -2.55 1.53 -9.13
C ASP A 90 -2.81 0.91 -7.75
N GLY A 91 -4.03 1.03 -7.23
CA GLY A 91 -4.45 0.36 -6.00
C GLY A 91 -4.43 -1.16 -6.15
N GLN A 92 -4.81 -1.71 -7.30
CA GLN A 92 -4.67 -3.15 -7.59
C GLN A 92 -3.19 -3.59 -7.59
N ALA A 93 -2.28 -2.73 -8.05
CA ALA A 93 -0.84 -3.02 -7.99
C ALA A 93 -0.32 -3.11 -6.55
N LEU A 94 -0.84 -2.27 -5.64
CA LEU A 94 -0.53 -2.35 -4.20
C LEU A 94 -1.17 -3.59 -3.55
N LEU A 95 -2.41 -3.94 -3.92
CA LEU A 95 -3.02 -5.21 -3.47
C LEU A 95 -2.22 -6.43 -3.93
N ARG A 96 -1.65 -6.38 -5.14
CA ARG A 96 -0.75 -7.42 -5.66
C ARG A 96 0.53 -7.53 -4.85
N TRP A 97 1.12 -6.41 -4.43
CA TRP A 97 2.26 -6.39 -3.51
C TRP A 97 1.92 -7.11 -2.19
N PHE A 98 0.78 -6.80 -1.57
CA PHE A 98 0.34 -7.45 -0.33
C PHE A 98 0.10 -8.96 -0.51
N ALA A 99 -0.49 -9.36 -1.64
CA ALA A 99 -0.71 -10.76 -1.95
C ALA A 99 0.61 -11.55 -2.08
N LEU A 100 1.61 -10.97 -2.76
CA LEU A 100 2.94 -11.56 -2.92
C LEU A 100 3.70 -11.61 -1.58
N TYR A 101 3.70 -10.52 -0.81
CA TYR A 101 4.30 -10.48 0.52
C TYR A 101 3.68 -11.54 1.45
N ARG A 102 2.33 -11.59 1.54
CA ARG A 102 1.64 -12.56 2.41
C ARG A 102 1.92 -14.00 1.97
N TRP A 103 1.91 -14.27 0.66
CA TRP A 103 2.29 -15.58 0.15
C TRP A 103 3.71 -15.96 0.59
N ALA A 104 4.69 -15.07 0.41
CA ALA A 104 6.06 -15.36 0.78
C ALA A 104 6.21 -15.58 2.29
N PHE A 105 5.60 -14.72 3.11
CA PHE A 105 5.70 -14.79 4.56
C PHE A 105 5.05 -16.07 5.11
N VAL A 106 3.79 -16.34 4.73
CA VAL A 106 3.04 -17.53 5.19
C VAL A 106 3.71 -18.84 4.75
N ASN A 107 4.37 -18.87 3.60
CA ASN A 107 5.08 -20.05 3.09
C ASN A 107 6.56 -20.12 3.50
N ASN A 108 7.00 -19.27 4.43
CA ASN A 108 8.35 -19.26 4.98
C ASN A 108 9.45 -18.98 3.91
N HIS A 109 9.17 -18.10 2.94
CA HIS A 109 10.05 -17.81 1.81
C HIS A 109 10.85 -16.51 2.03
N SER A 110 11.85 -16.57 2.90
CA SER A 110 12.74 -15.41 3.17
C SER A 110 13.43 -14.90 1.90
N ASP A 111 13.87 -15.81 1.03
CA ASP A 111 14.63 -15.47 -0.17
C ASP A 111 13.81 -14.59 -1.13
N PHE A 112 12.49 -14.76 -1.18
CA PHE A 112 11.62 -13.93 -1.99
C PHE A 112 11.51 -12.52 -1.40
N LEU A 113 11.35 -12.41 -0.08
CA LEU A 113 11.29 -11.13 0.64
C LEU A 113 12.62 -10.37 0.60
N GLN A 114 13.74 -11.08 0.52
CA GLN A 114 15.08 -10.49 0.38
C GLN A 114 15.44 -10.12 -1.07
N SER A 115 14.65 -10.58 -2.05
CA SER A 115 14.86 -10.29 -3.46
C SER A 115 14.38 -8.89 -3.85
N ASP A 116 14.66 -8.49 -5.10
CA ASP A 116 14.19 -7.23 -5.70
C ASP A 116 12.73 -7.30 -6.23
N ALA A 117 11.95 -8.30 -5.80
CA ALA A 117 10.59 -8.51 -6.31
C ALA A 117 9.61 -7.42 -5.84
N LEU A 118 9.71 -7.00 -4.59
CA LEU A 118 8.73 -6.13 -3.91
C LEU A 118 9.30 -4.77 -3.49
N ALA A 119 10.60 -4.71 -3.26
CA ALA A 119 11.32 -3.55 -2.77
C ALA A 119 12.82 -3.70 -3.05
N PRO A 120 13.62 -2.60 -3.03
CA PRO A 120 15.07 -2.72 -3.07
C PRO A 120 15.57 -3.60 -1.93
N PRO A 121 16.52 -4.54 -2.14
CA PRO A 121 16.94 -5.49 -1.10
C PRO A 121 17.33 -4.85 0.23
N ASP A 122 18.13 -3.78 0.21
CA ASP A 122 18.56 -3.08 1.43
C ASP A 122 17.38 -2.47 2.19
N PHE A 123 16.44 -1.87 1.46
CA PHE A 123 15.24 -1.27 2.06
C PHE A 123 14.28 -2.34 2.59
N GLY A 124 14.02 -3.39 1.82
CA GLY A 124 13.19 -4.52 2.24
C GLY A 124 13.73 -5.18 3.51
N GLN A 125 15.03 -5.41 3.60
CA GLN A 125 15.65 -6.07 4.75
C GLN A 125 15.71 -5.21 6.01
N GLN A 126 15.91 -3.90 5.87
CA GLN A 126 16.12 -3.02 7.01
C GLN A 126 14.84 -2.35 7.51
N ILE A 127 13.86 -2.16 6.61
CA ILE A 127 12.67 -1.36 6.87
C ILE A 127 11.39 -2.19 6.70
N SER A 128 11.05 -2.63 5.48
CA SER A 128 9.71 -3.18 5.20
C SER A 128 9.47 -4.59 5.71
N PHE A 129 10.49 -5.45 5.75
CA PHE A 129 10.36 -6.89 6.09
C PHE A 129 11.26 -7.31 7.25
N ARG A 130 11.80 -6.34 8.00
CA ARG A 130 12.85 -6.60 9.00
C ARG A 130 12.42 -7.64 10.03
N ASP A 131 11.24 -7.46 10.60
CA ASP A 131 10.76 -8.29 11.70
C ASP A 131 10.38 -9.69 11.19
N GLU A 132 9.77 -9.79 10.00
CA GLU A 132 9.44 -11.06 9.34
C GLU A 132 10.70 -11.86 9.00
N LEU A 133 11.72 -11.21 8.44
CA LEU A 133 12.99 -11.86 8.12
C LEU A 133 13.70 -12.35 9.38
N GLN A 134 13.61 -11.62 10.49
CA GLN A 134 14.13 -12.06 11.78
C GLN A 134 13.39 -13.31 12.30
N TRP A 135 12.06 -13.35 12.20
CA TRP A 135 11.28 -14.53 12.59
C TRP A 135 11.58 -15.74 11.71
N LEU A 136 11.69 -15.54 10.39
CA LEU A 136 12.03 -16.61 9.44
C LEU A 136 13.44 -17.16 9.69
N ALA A 137 14.41 -16.29 9.99
CA ALA A 137 15.75 -16.71 10.38
C ALA A 137 15.73 -17.51 11.69
N SER A 138 14.92 -17.10 12.66
CA SER A 138 14.75 -17.81 13.94
C SER A 138 14.15 -19.20 13.74
N ALA A 139 13.16 -19.33 12.85
CA ALA A 139 12.57 -20.62 12.50
C ALA A 139 13.58 -21.55 11.85
N LYS A 140 14.33 -21.05 10.86
CA LYS A 140 15.40 -21.79 10.19
C LYS A 140 16.48 -22.26 11.17
N ALA A 141 16.92 -21.38 12.07
CA ALA A 141 17.92 -21.71 13.09
C ALA A 141 17.45 -22.80 14.07
N ALA A 142 16.15 -22.85 14.37
CA ALA A 142 15.54 -23.88 15.21
C ALA A 142 15.18 -25.17 14.45
N GLY A 143 15.41 -25.23 13.13
CA GLY A 143 14.93 -26.32 12.27
C GLY A 143 13.40 -26.41 12.18
N GLY A 144 12.69 -25.36 12.58
CA GLY A 144 11.24 -25.29 12.63
C GLY A 144 10.62 -24.51 11.47
N THR A 145 9.34 -24.22 11.60
CA THR A 145 8.56 -23.37 10.67
C THR A 145 7.76 -22.33 11.44
N LEU A 146 7.35 -21.28 10.75
CA LEU A 146 6.38 -20.33 11.31
C LEU A 146 4.96 -20.78 11.00
N ARG A 147 4.08 -20.70 12.01
CA ARG A 147 2.62 -20.64 11.84
C ARG A 147 2.20 -19.19 12.02
N ILE A 148 1.59 -18.63 10.97
CA ILE A 148 1.33 -17.19 10.87
C ILE A 148 -0.17 -16.96 10.69
N GLU A 149 -0.76 -16.13 11.55
CA GLU A 149 -2.03 -15.47 11.31
C GLU A 149 -1.74 -14.00 11.00
N PRO A 150 -1.74 -13.58 9.72
CA PRO A 150 -1.30 -12.25 9.35
C PRO A 150 -2.36 -11.19 9.67
N ILE A 151 -1.90 -9.99 10.03
CA ILE A 151 -2.77 -8.81 10.10
C ILE A 151 -3.43 -8.56 8.73
N LYS A 152 -4.69 -8.12 8.74
CA LYS A 152 -5.47 -7.96 7.51
C LYS A 152 -5.36 -6.54 6.98
N LEU A 153 -5.29 -6.41 5.66
CA LEU A 153 -5.47 -5.12 5.00
C LEU A 153 -6.94 -4.70 5.16
N ALA A 154 -7.17 -3.49 5.66
CA ALA A 154 -8.51 -2.96 5.94
C ALA A 154 -8.93 -1.87 4.95
N GLY A 155 -7.97 -1.17 4.33
CA GLY A 155 -8.25 -0.11 3.38
C GLY A 155 -6.99 0.47 2.77
N LEU A 156 -7.17 1.06 1.58
CA LEU A 156 -6.17 1.83 0.86
C LEU A 156 -6.71 3.22 0.55
N SER A 157 -5.86 4.23 0.62
CA SER A 157 -6.18 5.56 0.14
C SER A 157 -4.96 6.22 -0.47
N ILE A 158 -5.12 6.86 -1.62
CA ILE A 158 -4.09 7.72 -2.18
C ILE A 158 -4.30 9.15 -1.69
N VAL A 159 -3.26 9.76 -1.11
CA VAL A 159 -3.32 11.06 -0.42
C VAL A 159 -2.30 12.05 -1.01
N PRO A 160 -2.58 13.37 -0.99
CA PRO A 160 -1.58 14.37 -1.31
C PRO A 160 -0.47 14.38 -0.25
N VAL A 161 0.78 14.38 -0.68
CA VAL A 161 1.93 14.48 0.24
C VAL A 161 2.23 15.94 0.53
N SER A 162 2.29 16.31 1.81
CA SER A 162 2.68 17.66 2.20
C SER A 162 4.14 17.94 1.83
N GLN A 163 4.49 19.20 1.57
CA GLN A 163 5.87 19.58 1.22
C GLN A 163 6.87 19.14 2.30
N VAL A 164 6.49 19.25 3.58
CA VAL A 164 7.33 18.86 4.72
C VAL A 164 7.62 17.36 4.70
N VAL A 165 6.60 16.52 4.50
CA VAL A 165 6.78 15.07 4.41
C VAL A 165 7.58 14.68 3.16
N ALA A 166 7.35 15.38 2.05
CA ALA A 166 8.10 15.14 0.83
C ALA A 166 9.59 15.46 0.98
N GLU A 167 9.95 16.54 1.66
CA GLU A 167 11.34 16.88 1.98
C GLU A 167 11.98 15.86 2.93
N LEU A 168 11.26 15.43 3.96
CA LEU A 168 11.71 14.39 4.87
C LEU A 168 12.01 13.07 4.13
N ALA A 169 11.09 12.64 3.27
CA ALA A 169 11.23 11.42 2.48
C ALA A 169 12.40 11.50 1.48
N ARG A 170 12.55 12.64 0.77
CA ARG A 170 13.71 12.88 -0.11
C ARG A 170 15.03 12.88 0.66
N GLY A 171 15.05 13.40 1.88
CA GLY A 171 16.21 13.35 2.77
C GLY A 171 16.65 11.93 3.13
N ARG A 172 15.75 10.95 3.03
CA ARG A 172 16.04 9.51 3.18
C ARG A 172 16.31 8.79 1.84
N GLY A 173 16.32 9.52 0.73
CA GLY A 173 16.53 8.97 -0.60
C GLY A 173 15.31 8.27 -1.20
N TYR A 174 14.11 8.45 -0.62
CA TYR A 174 12.89 7.86 -1.18
C TYR A 174 12.50 8.56 -2.49
N LEU A 175 11.93 7.81 -3.43
CA LEU A 175 11.25 8.38 -4.59
C LEU A 175 9.89 8.91 -4.12
N VAL A 176 9.67 10.22 -4.27
CA VAL A 176 8.46 10.89 -3.75
C VAL A 176 7.67 11.52 -4.87
N GLY A 177 6.44 11.05 -5.06
CA GLY A 177 5.43 11.66 -5.90
C GLY A 177 4.62 12.75 -5.17
N PRO A 178 3.77 13.50 -5.89
CA PRO A 178 2.83 14.44 -5.27
C PRO A 178 1.69 13.73 -4.51
N TYR A 179 1.49 12.44 -4.77
CA TYR A 179 0.49 11.59 -4.13
C TYR A 179 1.12 10.25 -3.80
N GLU A 180 0.80 9.72 -2.62
CA GLU A 180 1.34 8.44 -2.15
C GLU A 180 0.25 7.62 -1.47
N TRP A 181 0.51 6.33 -1.29
CA TRP A 181 -0.46 5.40 -0.72
C TRP A 181 -0.40 5.40 0.80
N VAL A 182 -1.55 5.54 1.43
CA VAL A 182 -1.77 5.15 2.82
C VAL A 182 -2.51 3.82 2.83
N TYR A 183 -1.97 2.86 3.55
CA TYR A 183 -2.66 1.60 3.82
C TYR A 183 -2.92 1.43 5.31
N VAL A 184 -4.03 0.75 5.62
CA VAL A 184 -4.43 0.44 6.99
C VAL A 184 -4.43 -1.06 7.18
N LEU A 185 -3.63 -1.54 8.13
CA LEU A 185 -3.70 -2.92 8.60
C LEU A 185 -4.50 -2.98 9.90
N ALA A 186 -5.35 -3.98 10.04
CA ALA A 186 -6.25 -4.12 11.16
C ALA A 186 -6.49 -5.57 11.56
N GLY A 187 -6.71 -5.76 12.85
CA GLY A 187 -7.08 -7.04 13.45
C GLY A 187 -5.92 -7.67 14.21
N PRO A 188 -6.18 -8.82 14.84
CA PRO A 188 -5.13 -9.55 15.51
C PRO A 188 -4.14 -10.10 14.48
N ASP A 189 -2.92 -10.32 14.93
CA ASP A 189 -1.94 -11.13 14.23
C ASP A 189 -1.16 -11.97 15.23
N THR A 190 -0.70 -13.13 14.77
CA THR A 190 0.12 -14.04 15.57
C THR A 190 1.20 -14.66 14.72
N VAL A 191 2.37 -14.85 15.33
CA VAL A 191 3.48 -15.60 14.75
C VAL A 191 3.99 -16.57 15.80
N ASP A 192 3.80 -17.86 15.53
CA ASP A 192 4.34 -18.95 16.33
C ASP A 192 5.49 -19.62 15.59
N LEU A 193 6.58 -19.89 16.31
CA LEU A 193 7.61 -20.84 15.88
C LEU A 193 7.17 -22.26 16.29
N VAL A 194 6.96 -23.14 15.30
CA VAL A 194 6.71 -24.56 15.49
C VAL A 194 8.01 -25.33 15.30
N LYS A 195 8.51 -25.98 16.35
CA LYS A 195 9.76 -26.75 16.34
C LYS A 195 9.55 -28.19 15.83
N PRO A 196 10.62 -28.93 15.47
CA PRO A 196 10.52 -30.32 15.01
C PRO A 196 9.84 -31.29 15.98
N ASP A 197 9.92 -31.02 17.28
CA ASP A 197 9.26 -31.81 18.33
C ASP A 197 7.76 -31.50 18.48
N GLY A 198 7.23 -30.59 17.66
CA GLY A 198 5.84 -30.13 17.69
C GLY A 198 5.55 -29.05 18.72
N THR A 199 6.53 -28.62 19.53
CA THR A 199 6.33 -27.52 20.48
C THR A 199 6.20 -26.18 19.75
N SER A 200 5.35 -25.31 20.28
CA SER A 200 5.06 -23.99 19.74
C SER A 200 5.62 -22.92 20.67
N GLN A 201 6.33 -21.94 20.12
CA GLN A 201 6.80 -20.76 20.84
C GLN A 201 6.20 -19.51 20.19
N LEU A 202 5.44 -18.74 20.96
CA LEU A 202 4.91 -17.47 20.49
C LEU A 202 6.07 -16.47 20.29
N LEU A 203 6.23 -15.97 19.07
CA LEU A 203 7.21 -14.92 18.73
C LEU A 203 6.56 -13.53 18.75
N HIS A 204 5.31 -13.44 18.29
CA HIS A 204 4.57 -12.18 18.21
C HIS A 204 3.06 -12.42 18.35
N SER A 205 2.38 -11.49 19.01
CA SER A 205 0.92 -11.43 19.05
C SER A 205 0.44 -9.99 19.24
N SER A 206 -0.62 -9.61 18.53
CA SER A 206 -1.38 -8.40 18.83
C SER A 206 -2.89 -8.67 18.94
N GLY A 207 -3.59 -7.75 19.63
CA GLY A 207 -5.03 -7.82 19.87
C GLY A 207 -5.87 -7.37 18.68
N ALA A 208 -7.18 -7.60 18.75
CA ALA A 208 -8.13 -7.24 17.70
C ALA A 208 -8.26 -5.72 17.44
N ASP A 209 -7.84 -4.91 18.40
CA ASP A 209 -7.78 -3.44 18.35
C ASP A 209 -6.52 -2.92 17.64
N ARG A 210 -5.54 -3.79 17.31
CA ARG A 210 -4.34 -3.38 16.58
C ARG A 210 -4.71 -2.71 15.26
N ARG A 211 -4.16 -1.52 15.04
CA ARG A 211 -4.22 -0.78 13.79
C ARG A 211 -2.83 -0.27 13.44
N ILE A 212 -2.46 -0.38 12.18
CA ILE A 212 -1.21 0.17 11.63
C ILE A 212 -1.60 1.03 10.45
N TYR A 213 -1.14 2.28 10.46
CA TYR A 213 -1.36 3.24 9.38
C TYR A 213 0.01 3.54 8.79
N THR A 214 0.20 3.20 7.52
CA THR A 214 1.50 3.39 6.87
C THR A 214 1.35 4.23 5.62
N LEU A 215 2.17 5.28 5.52
CA LEU A 215 2.40 6.01 4.28
C LEU A 215 3.51 5.29 3.51
N SER A 216 3.18 4.73 2.36
CA SER A 216 4.07 3.98 1.48
C SER A 216 4.48 4.83 0.29
N PHE A 217 5.78 4.92 0.05
CA PHE A 217 6.40 5.58 -1.09
C PHE A 217 6.90 4.54 -2.07
N GLY A 218 6.72 4.82 -3.36
CA GLY A 218 7.03 3.82 -4.37
C GLY A 218 6.59 4.23 -5.75
N ARG A 219 6.49 3.22 -6.61
CA ARG A 219 5.96 3.37 -7.94
C ARG A 219 5.34 2.07 -8.39
N VAL A 220 4.39 2.18 -9.29
CA VAL A 220 3.91 1.00 -10.00
C VAL A 220 4.97 0.55 -11.01
N ARG A 221 5.28 -0.75 -11.01
CA ARG A 221 6.19 -1.43 -11.94
C ARG A 221 5.40 -2.46 -12.72
N ASP A 222 5.45 -2.38 -14.04
CA ASP A 222 4.99 -3.45 -14.92
C ASP A 222 6.11 -4.49 -15.02
N ASP A 223 5.92 -5.62 -14.34
CA ASP A 223 6.85 -6.74 -14.38
C ASP A 223 6.25 -7.88 -15.23
N PRO A 224 6.97 -8.40 -16.25
CA PRO A 224 6.42 -9.42 -17.14
C PRO A 224 6.09 -10.74 -16.42
N ASP A 225 6.72 -11.01 -15.27
CA ASP A 225 6.58 -12.27 -14.55
C ASP A 225 5.75 -12.12 -13.26
N LEU A 226 5.74 -10.93 -12.64
CA LEU A 226 4.94 -10.65 -11.42
C LEU A 226 3.61 -9.93 -11.71
N GLY A 227 3.49 -9.33 -12.90
CA GLY A 227 2.42 -8.42 -13.28
C GLY A 227 2.67 -6.98 -12.81
N ARG A 228 1.63 -6.16 -12.87
CA ARG A 228 1.66 -4.78 -12.36
C ARG A 228 1.68 -4.80 -10.83
N VAL A 229 2.76 -4.34 -10.23
CA VAL A 229 3.00 -4.40 -8.78
C VAL A 229 3.49 -3.06 -8.25
N TRP A 230 3.05 -2.68 -7.05
CA TRP A 230 3.65 -1.54 -6.33
C TRP A 230 5.05 -1.94 -5.88
N TYR A 231 6.08 -1.22 -6.31
CA TYR A 231 7.44 -1.43 -5.87
C TYR A 231 7.76 -0.38 -4.79
N GLU A 232 7.79 -0.83 -3.54
CA GLU A 232 7.94 0.04 -2.37
C GLU A 232 9.42 0.41 -2.16
N VAL A 233 9.68 1.70 -1.92
CA VAL A 233 11.04 2.24 -1.72
C VAL A 233 11.17 3.08 -0.45
N GLY A 234 10.08 3.25 0.29
CA GLY A 234 10.02 4.07 1.48
C GLY A 234 8.72 3.84 2.22
N SER A 235 8.75 3.96 3.55
CA SER A 235 7.53 3.99 4.34
C SER A 235 7.70 4.83 5.61
N TYR A 236 6.58 5.35 6.11
CA TYR A 236 6.48 6.00 7.42
C TYR A 236 5.26 5.50 8.17
N ASP A 237 5.40 5.40 9.50
CA ASP A 237 4.26 5.29 10.40
C ASP A 237 3.50 6.62 10.41
N CYS A 238 2.23 6.57 10.00
CA CYS A 238 1.35 7.72 9.96
C CYS A 238 1.04 8.33 11.33
N LEU A 239 1.40 7.69 12.44
CA LEU A 239 1.26 8.27 13.78
C LEU A 239 2.44 9.19 14.15
N GLN A 240 3.49 9.25 13.32
CA GLN A 240 4.64 10.11 13.57
C GLN A 240 4.38 11.53 13.06
N TYR A 241 4.78 12.54 13.84
CA TYR A 241 4.83 13.92 13.36
C TYR A 241 6.04 14.11 12.43
N PRO A 242 5.92 14.78 11.25
CA PRO A 242 4.74 15.45 10.70
C PRO A 242 3.87 14.59 9.76
N VAL A 243 4.16 13.30 9.63
CA VAL A 243 3.49 12.36 8.71
C VAL A 243 1.98 12.24 8.98
N GLN A 244 1.56 12.35 10.25
CA GLN A 244 0.15 12.29 10.63
C GLN A 244 -0.74 13.31 9.90
N GLU A 245 -0.20 14.47 9.54
CA GLU A 245 -0.91 15.52 8.81
C GLU A 245 -1.16 15.16 7.34
N THR A 246 -0.47 14.15 6.81
CA THR A 246 -0.69 13.62 5.46
C THR A 246 -1.68 12.45 5.47
N CYS A 247 -1.62 11.60 6.50
CA CYS A 247 -2.40 10.36 6.50
C CYS A 247 -3.82 10.46 7.07
N LEU A 248 -4.01 11.30 8.09
CA LEU A 248 -5.24 11.31 8.89
C LEU A 248 -6.27 12.36 8.44
N VAL A 249 -6.07 12.93 7.24
CA VAL A 249 -6.95 13.93 6.62
C VAL A 249 -8.08 13.29 5.83
#